data_AF-A0A2V5L481-F1
#
_entry.id   AF-A0A2V5L481-F1
#
_cell.length_a   1.000
_cell.length_b   1.000
_cell.length_c   1.000
_cell.angle_alpha   90.00
_cell.angle_beta   90.00
_cell.angle_gamma   90.00
#
_symmetry.space_group_name_H-M   'P 1'
#
loop_
_entity.id
_entity.type
_entity.pdbx_description
1 polymer ?
#
loop_
_entity_poly.entity_id
_entity_poly.type
_entity_poly.pdbx_seq_one_letter_code
_entity_poly.pdbx_strand_id
1 'polypeptide(L)'
;MAYIPFDATEEEIAQMSIIREGIPTILAEPLKNWLAESLFVRSGYQIKEFALELQLELNINLGFTAGPDLTSKAFADTVFLSDEKMIMRVLDYLLYTMPRGYRTPSEELAKYLNLYRSKYAVVLSDNMSRVGYRVTEGLEETMQEAINAADATAGKLLAEAWEYAFGLDGKAEEAMDKAVKAVERAATPIVSPNDLAPSLGKAAIVVKQQGDWVLGLRSNDKAYPGVTLHHMMETLWHGQHYRHVDKNSIPPTIEQARVHVMLAATLVGWFASGQIVRDNALPQPKNWEKLQP
;
A
#
# COMPACT_ATOMS: atom_id res chain seq x y z
N MET A 1 -5.49 4.07 -22.49
CA MET A 1 -4.73 5.07 -23.29
C MET A 1 -5.39 6.43 -23.06
N ALA A 2 -4.64 7.44 -22.59
CA ALA A 2 -5.17 8.79 -22.41
C ALA A 2 -5.22 9.52 -23.76
N TYR A 3 -6.24 10.34 -23.99
CA TYR A 3 -6.31 11.19 -25.19
C TYR A 3 -5.19 12.24 -25.15
N ILE A 4 -4.47 12.38 -26.26
CA ILE A 4 -3.45 13.42 -26.47
C ILE A 4 -3.93 14.26 -27.66
N PRO A 5 -4.11 15.59 -27.51
CA PRO A 5 -4.42 16.48 -28.62
C PRO A 5 -3.40 16.35 -29.75
N PHE A 6 -3.85 16.45 -31.00
CA PHE A 6 -2.98 16.22 -32.17
C PHE A 6 -1.86 17.26 -32.31
N ASP A 7 -2.02 18.43 -31.68
CA ASP A 7 -1.11 19.56 -31.66
C ASP A 7 -0.41 19.76 -30.30
N ALA A 8 -0.57 18.81 -29.37
CA ALA A 8 0.03 18.92 -28.04
C ALA A 8 1.55 18.99 -28.13
N THR A 9 2.10 20.03 -27.53
CA THR A 9 3.55 20.21 -27.34
C THR A 9 4.10 19.19 -26.35
N GLU A 10 5.42 18.96 -26.37
CA GLU A 10 6.07 18.11 -25.36
C GLU A 10 5.82 18.60 -23.93
N GLU A 11 5.74 19.93 -23.74
CA GLU A 11 5.40 20.54 -22.45
C GLU A 11 3.97 20.23 -22.03
N GLU A 12 2.99 20.33 -22.95
CA GLU A 12 1.60 19.96 -22.66
C GLU A 12 1.46 18.46 -22.37
N ILE A 13 2.20 17.59 -23.07
CA ILE A 13 2.26 16.15 -22.79
C ILE A 13 2.90 15.88 -21.41
N ALA A 14 3.95 16.61 -21.06
CA ALA A 14 4.60 16.51 -19.76
C ALA A 14 3.68 17.00 -18.63
N GLN A 15 2.99 18.13 -18.82
CA GLN A 15 2.00 18.66 -17.87
C GLN A 15 0.82 17.71 -17.71
N MET A 16 0.39 17.08 -18.80
CA MET A 16 -0.59 16.01 -18.72
C MET A 16 -0.06 14.92 -17.80
N SER A 17 1.22 14.52 -17.86
CA SER A 17 1.82 13.44 -17.05
C SER A 17 1.93 13.69 -15.54
N ILE A 18 1.60 14.89 -15.08
CA ILE A 18 1.66 15.25 -13.65
C ILE A 18 0.48 14.65 -12.89
N ILE A 19 0.79 13.96 -11.78
CA ILE A 19 -0.22 13.52 -10.78
C ILE A 19 -0.77 14.77 -10.09
N ARG A 20 -2.10 14.89 -10.07
CA ARG A 20 -2.78 16.04 -9.48
C ARG A 20 -3.12 15.81 -8.03
N GLU A 21 -2.72 16.75 -7.19
CA GLU A 21 -3.19 16.88 -5.83
C GLU A 21 -4.65 17.35 -5.79
N GLY A 22 -5.38 16.95 -4.75
CA GLY A 22 -6.76 17.38 -4.57
C GLY A 22 -7.78 16.61 -5.41
N ILE A 23 -9.03 17.00 -5.24
CA ILE A 23 -10.08 16.79 -6.24
C ILE A 23 -10.16 18.09 -7.06
N PRO A 24 -9.64 18.13 -8.30
CA PRO A 24 -9.80 19.31 -9.14
C PRO A 24 -11.27 19.65 -9.31
N THR A 25 -11.62 20.94 -9.42
CA THR A 25 -13.01 21.39 -9.64
C THR A 25 -13.68 20.68 -10.81
N ILE A 26 -12.91 20.39 -11.87
CA ILE A 26 -13.38 19.67 -13.05
C ILE A 26 -13.67 18.18 -12.81
N LEU A 27 -13.07 17.56 -11.78
CA LEU A 27 -13.33 16.19 -11.35
C LEU A 27 -14.48 16.13 -10.32
N ALA A 28 -14.75 17.22 -9.60
CA ALA A 28 -15.77 17.26 -8.56
C ALA A 28 -17.18 16.90 -9.08
N GLU A 29 -17.63 17.53 -10.16
CA GLU A 29 -18.95 17.25 -10.75
C GLU A 29 -19.05 15.81 -11.31
N PRO A 30 -18.08 15.27 -12.07
CA PRO A 30 -18.07 13.86 -12.46
C PRO A 30 -18.14 12.89 -11.28
N LEU A 31 -17.33 13.09 -10.22
CA LEU A 31 -17.35 12.20 -9.06
C LEU A 31 -18.65 12.30 -8.27
N LYS A 32 -19.23 13.50 -8.19
CA LYS A 32 -20.53 13.73 -7.56
C LYS A 32 -21.65 13.05 -8.32
N ASN A 33 -21.63 13.11 -9.65
CA ASN A 33 -22.58 12.37 -10.49
C ASN A 33 -22.40 10.86 -10.32
N TRP A 34 -21.15 10.37 -10.36
CA TRP A 34 -20.85 8.96 -10.10
C TRP A 34 -21.38 8.48 -8.74
N LEU A 35 -21.22 9.29 -7.68
CA LEU A 35 -21.74 8.98 -6.35
C LEU A 35 -23.28 8.89 -6.34
N ALA A 36 -23.95 9.83 -7.00
CA ALA A 36 -25.40 9.83 -7.11
C ALA A 36 -25.92 8.63 -7.94
N GLU A 37 -25.26 8.29 -9.04
CA GLU A 37 -25.61 7.15 -9.90
C GLU A 37 -25.39 5.81 -9.20
N SER A 38 -24.32 5.69 -8.42
CA SER A 38 -24.02 4.49 -7.62
C SER A 38 -25.10 4.17 -6.58
N LEU A 39 -25.91 5.18 -6.20
CA LEU A 39 -27.02 5.04 -5.28
C LEU A 39 -28.39 5.03 -5.98
N PHE A 40 -28.45 5.23 -7.30
CA PHE A 40 -29.70 5.41 -8.03
C PHE A 40 -30.64 4.20 -7.99
N VAL A 41 -30.08 2.99 -7.82
CA VAL A 41 -30.85 1.75 -7.67
C VAL A 41 -31.55 1.62 -6.31
N ARG A 42 -31.23 2.51 -5.36
CA ARG A 42 -31.81 2.52 -4.01
C ARG A 42 -33.01 3.47 -3.95
N SER A 43 -34.04 3.08 -3.20
CA SER A 43 -35.14 4.00 -2.87
C SER A 43 -34.65 5.13 -1.96
N GLY A 44 -35.40 6.23 -1.88
CA GLY A 44 -35.02 7.35 -1.00
C GLY A 44 -34.90 6.94 0.48
N TYR A 45 -35.70 5.96 0.91
CA TYR A 45 -35.60 5.34 2.22
C TYR A 45 -34.27 4.56 2.40
N GLN A 46 -33.89 3.74 1.42
CA GLN A 46 -32.64 2.97 1.47
C GLN A 46 -31.39 3.86 1.41
N ILE A 47 -31.44 4.97 0.66
CA ILE A 47 -30.35 5.96 0.63
C ILE A 47 -30.19 6.61 2.00
N LYS A 48 -31.30 6.91 2.67
CA LYS A 48 -31.29 7.48 4.02
C LYS A 48 -30.74 6.50 5.06
N GLU A 49 -31.16 5.23 5.04
CA GLU A 49 -30.58 4.21 5.93
C GLU A 49 -29.06 4.11 5.73
N PHE A 50 -28.62 4.02 4.48
CA PHE A 50 -27.20 4.03 4.14
C PHE A 50 -26.48 5.28 4.66
N ALA A 51 -27.09 6.46 4.54
CA ALA A 51 -26.50 7.71 5.01
C ALA A 51 -26.34 7.75 6.54
N LEU A 52 -27.30 7.19 7.29
CA LEU A 52 -27.23 7.08 8.74
C LEU A 52 -26.18 6.04 9.17
N GLU A 53 -26.13 4.89 8.51
CA GLU A 53 -25.09 3.87 8.73
C GLU A 53 -23.70 4.43 8.45
N LEU A 54 -23.51 5.13 7.33
CA LEU A 54 -22.25 5.80 6.99
C LEU A 54 -21.79 6.78 8.07
N GLN A 55 -22.71 7.60 8.61
CA GLN A 55 -22.37 8.54 9.68
C GLN A 55 -21.91 7.81 10.95
N LEU A 56 -22.53 6.68 11.28
CA LEU A 56 -22.15 5.85 12.43
C LEU A 56 -20.80 5.16 12.21
N GLU A 57 -20.61 4.50 11.07
CA GLU A 57 -19.41 3.73 10.75
C GLU A 57 -18.17 4.62 10.61
N LEU A 58 -18.32 5.79 9.97
CA LEU A 58 -17.21 6.74 9.84
C LEU A 58 -17.04 7.62 11.09
N ASN A 59 -17.96 7.55 12.06
CA ASN A 59 -18.03 8.42 13.24
C ASN A 59 -18.00 9.91 12.86
N ILE A 60 -18.92 10.30 11.98
CA ILE A 60 -19.05 11.66 11.43
C ILE A 60 -20.50 12.15 11.51
N ASN A 61 -20.70 13.46 11.34
CA ASN A 61 -22.02 14.04 11.20
C ASN A 61 -22.07 14.93 9.95
N LEU A 62 -22.78 14.48 8.91
CA LEU A 62 -23.03 15.20 7.67
C LEU A 62 -24.41 15.89 7.67
N GLY A 63 -25.14 15.84 8.79
CA GLY A 63 -26.46 16.43 8.95
C GLY A 63 -27.60 15.56 8.43
N PHE A 64 -27.35 14.31 8.05
CA PHE A 64 -28.42 13.37 7.69
C PHE A 64 -29.19 12.96 8.96
N THR A 65 -30.52 13.01 8.88
CA THR A 65 -31.43 12.72 10.01
C THR A 65 -32.51 11.72 9.62
N ALA A 66 -33.23 11.21 10.61
CA ALA A 66 -34.36 10.30 10.43
C ALA A 66 -35.62 10.96 9.76
N GLY A 67 -35.51 12.17 9.19
CA GLY A 67 -36.59 12.94 8.56
C GLY A 67 -37.07 12.43 7.20
N PRO A 68 -37.52 13.29 6.27
CA PRO A 68 -38.10 12.86 4.98
C PRO A 68 -37.09 12.12 4.09
N ASP A 69 -37.58 11.51 3.00
CA ASP A 69 -36.78 10.75 2.04
C ASP A 69 -35.60 11.56 1.47
N LEU A 70 -34.44 10.90 1.33
CA LEU A 70 -33.21 11.50 0.81
C LEU A 70 -33.00 11.08 -0.65
N THR A 71 -32.81 12.04 -1.55
CA THR A 71 -32.46 11.74 -2.95
C THR A 71 -30.96 11.46 -3.08
N SER A 72 -30.56 10.64 -4.06
CA SER A 72 -29.14 10.36 -4.32
C SER A 72 -28.36 11.63 -4.69
N LYS A 73 -29.00 12.55 -5.42
CA LYS A 73 -28.43 13.86 -5.74
C LYS A 73 -28.19 14.71 -4.49
N ALA A 74 -29.20 14.83 -3.62
CA ALA A 74 -29.05 15.59 -2.37
C ALA A 74 -27.99 14.98 -1.44
N PHE A 75 -27.89 13.64 -1.37
CA PHE A 75 -26.82 12.96 -0.67
C PHE A 75 -25.44 13.34 -1.23
N ALA A 76 -25.26 13.26 -2.56
CA ALA A 76 -24.00 13.61 -3.20
C ALA A 76 -23.67 15.11 -3.05
N ASP A 77 -24.65 16.01 -3.19
CA ASP A 77 -24.51 17.44 -2.91
C ASP A 77 -23.95 17.67 -1.50
N THR A 78 -24.54 17.05 -0.48
CA THR A 78 -24.10 17.18 0.91
C THR A 78 -22.68 16.65 1.14
N VAL A 79 -22.33 15.50 0.58
CA VAL A 79 -20.98 14.93 0.70
C VAL A 79 -19.93 15.88 0.10
N PHE A 80 -20.21 16.47 -1.06
CA PHE A 80 -19.30 17.38 -1.76
C PHE A 80 -19.21 18.79 -1.16
N LEU A 81 -19.98 19.10 -0.10
CA LEU A 81 -19.74 20.27 0.75
C LEU A 81 -18.64 20.03 1.81
N SER A 82 -18.19 18.78 1.98
CA SER A 82 -17.15 18.41 2.94
C SER A 82 -15.75 18.60 2.37
N ASP A 83 -14.72 18.43 3.21
CA ASP A 83 -13.34 18.42 2.74
C ASP A 83 -13.01 17.18 1.87
N GLU A 84 -11.89 17.25 1.15
CA GLU A 84 -11.39 16.19 0.26
C GLU A 84 -11.29 14.83 0.96
N LYS A 85 -10.80 14.83 2.20
CA LYS A 85 -10.61 13.60 2.98
C LYS A 85 -11.95 12.93 3.24
N MET A 86 -12.96 13.71 3.59
CA MET A 86 -14.31 13.23 3.82
C MET A 86 -14.94 12.65 2.55
N ILE A 87 -14.80 13.37 1.43
CA ILE A 87 -15.30 12.90 0.14
C ILE A 87 -14.68 11.53 -0.17
N MET A 88 -13.36 11.39 -0.07
CA MET A 88 -12.68 10.12 -0.37
C MET A 88 -13.07 8.98 0.58
N ARG A 89 -13.29 9.26 1.87
CA ARG A 89 -13.79 8.26 2.82
C ARG A 89 -15.20 7.78 2.48
N VAL A 90 -16.09 8.67 2.03
CA VAL A 90 -17.43 8.28 1.57
C VAL A 90 -17.36 7.42 0.31
N LEU A 91 -16.51 7.79 -0.66
CA LEU A 91 -16.30 6.98 -1.87
C LEU A 91 -15.73 5.60 -1.52
N ASP A 92 -14.75 5.52 -0.61
CA ASP A 92 -14.18 4.26 -0.12
C ASP A 92 -15.22 3.38 0.59
N TYR A 93 -16.00 3.97 1.51
CA TYR A 93 -17.06 3.26 2.21
C TYR A 93 -18.14 2.72 1.27
N LEU A 94 -18.46 3.49 0.21
CA LEU A 94 -19.38 3.02 -0.82
C LEU A 94 -18.80 1.79 -1.54
N LEU A 95 -17.53 1.80 -1.91
CA LEU A 95 -16.90 0.61 -2.52
C LEU A 95 -16.88 -0.59 -1.56
N TYR A 96 -16.61 -0.36 -0.26
CA TYR A 96 -16.59 -1.39 0.77
C TYR A 96 -17.95 -2.07 0.97
N THR A 97 -19.04 -1.30 0.92
CA THR A 97 -20.41 -1.79 1.14
C THR A 97 -21.07 -2.37 -0.11
N MET A 98 -20.44 -2.26 -1.28
CA MET A 98 -20.97 -2.81 -2.53
C MET A 98 -20.92 -4.35 -2.52
N PRO A 99 -21.98 -5.04 -3.02
CA PRO A 99 -21.99 -6.49 -3.08
C PRO A 99 -20.83 -7.03 -3.93
N ARG A 100 -20.19 -8.10 -3.45
CA ARG A 100 -19.13 -8.81 -4.19
C ARG A 100 -19.63 -9.19 -5.60
N GLY A 101 -18.94 -8.70 -6.63
CA GLY A 101 -19.25 -8.99 -8.04
C GLY A 101 -19.80 -7.80 -8.85
N TYR A 102 -20.19 -6.69 -8.20
CA TYR A 102 -20.52 -5.44 -8.90
C TYR A 102 -19.25 -4.69 -9.28
N ARG A 103 -18.67 -5.02 -10.44
CA ARG A 103 -17.44 -4.38 -10.95
C ARG A 103 -17.67 -2.98 -11.53
N THR A 104 -18.88 -2.69 -11.98
CA THR A 104 -19.18 -1.45 -12.74
C THR A 104 -18.87 -0.16 -11.95
N PRO A 105 -19.30 0.00 -10.68
CA PRO A 105 -19.02 1.24 -9.95
C PRO A 105 -17.53 1.44 -9.68
N SER A 106 -16.77 0.40 -9.34
CA SER A 106 -15.34 0.50 -9.07
C SER A 106 -14.53 0.78 -10.34
N GLU A 107 -14.88 0.15 -11.46
CA GLU A 107 -14.29 0.42 -12.78
C GLU A 107 -14.58 1.84 -13.26
N GLU A 108 -15.79 2.34 -13.05
CA GLU A 108 -16.17 3.73 -13.38
C GLU A 108 -15.43 4.75 -12.52
N LEU A 109 -15.33 4.53 -11.20
CA LEU A 109 -14.55 5.39 -10.32
C LEU A 109 -13.08 5.38 -10.73
N ALA A 110 -12.52 4.21 -10.99
CA ALA A 110 -11.15 4.06 -11.47
C ALA A 110 -10.93 4.85 -12.77
N LYS A 111 -11.89 4.81 -13.71
CA LYS A 111 -11.84 5.60 -14.94
C LYS A 111 -11.77 7.10 -14.66
N TYR A 112 -12.59 7.63 -13.75
CA TYR A 112 -12.54 9.06 -13.41
C TYR A 112 -11.22 9.43 -12.73
N LEU A 113 -10.79 8.67 -11.72
CA LEU A 113 -9.53 8.94 -11.02
C LEU A 113 -8.32 8.85 -11.96
N ASN A 114 -8.33 7.91 -12.92
CA ASN A 114 -7.29 7.77 -13.94
C ASN A 114 -7.32 8.90 -14.98
N LEU A 115 -8.49 9.26 -15.50
CA LEU A 115 -8.64 10.31 -16.52
C LEU A 115 -8.07 11.65 -16.02
N TYR A 116 -8.29 11.95 -14.75
CA TYR A 116 -7.82 13.18 -14.12
C TYR A 116 -6.48 13.05 -13.40
N ARG A 117 -5.85 11.85 -13.45
CA ARG A 117 -4.55 11.57 -12.86
C ARG A 117 -4.49 11.97 -11.39
N SER A 118 -5.57 11.68 -10.68
CA SER A 118 -5.70 11.97 -9.25
C SER A 118 -4.59 11.25 -8.48
N LYS A 119 -4.12 11.86 -7.38
CA LYS A 119 -3.30 11.17 -6.38
C LYS A 119 -4.00 9.98 -5.74
N TYR A 120 -5.31 9.81 -5.95
CA TYR A 120 -6.07 8.64 -5.54
C TYR A 120 -6.24 7.66 -6.70
N ALA A 121 -6.40 6.39 -6.34
CA ALA A 121 -6.73 5.30 -7.24
C ALA A 121 -7.72 4.35 -6.56
N VAL A 122 -8.44 3.59 -7.37
CA VAL A 122 -9.11 2.40 -6.87
C VAL A 122 -8.06 1.30 -6.76
N VAL A 123 -7.87 0.78 -5.55
CA VAL A 123 -6.89 -0.26 -5.22
C VAL A 123 -7.62 -1.53 -4.76
N LEU A 124 -6.96 -2.68 -4.82
CA LEU A 124 -7.50 -3.92 -4.28
C LEU A 124 -6.96 -4.17 -2.87
N SER A 125 -7.84 -4.37 -1.89
CA SER A 125 -7.47 -4.79 -0.52
C SER A 125 -8.45 -5.89 -0.08
N ASP A 126 -7.93 -7.02 0.41
CA ASP A 126 -8.72 -8.20 0.81
C ASP A 126 -9.77 -8.64 -0.24
N ASN A 127 -9.39 -8.57 -1.51
CA ASN A 127 -10.26 -8.87 -2.66
C ASN A 127 -11.50 -7.95 -2.78
N MET A 128 -11.42 -6.75 -2.21
CA MET A 128 -12.41 -5.68 -2.31
C MET A 128 -11.78 -4.45 -2.97
N SER A 129 -12.52 -3.79 -3.84
CA SER A 129 -12.13 -2.48 -4.37
C SER A 129 -12.21 -1.46 -3.25
N ARG A 130 -11.17 -0.66 -3.08
CA ARG A 130 -11.04 0.40 -2.06
C ARG A 130 -10.47 1.65 -2.72
N VAL A 131 -10.59 2.81 -2.09
CA VAL A 131 -9.84 3.98 -2.50
C VAL A 131 -8.51 4.00 -1.73
N GLY A 132 -7.42 4.26 -2.44
CA GLY A 132 -6.08 4.38 -1.88
C GLY A 132 -5.28 5.48 -2.57
N TYR A 133 -4.08 5.73 -2.08
CA TYR A 133 -3.13 6.58 -2.78
C TYR A 133 -2.64 5.87 -4.04
N ARG A 134 -2.56 6.62 -5.13
CA ARG A 134 -2.02 6.16 -6.40
C ARG A 134 -0.56 5.79 -6.20
N VAL A 135 -0.23 4.60 -6.67
CA VAL A 135 1.13 4.11 -6.79
C VAL A 135 1.42 3.88 -8.28
N THR A 136 2.69 3.88 -8.67
CA THR A 136 3.05 3.53 -10.05
C THR A 136 2.73 2.06 -10.32
N GLU A 137 2.25 1.74 -11.53
CA GLU A 137 1.83 0.40 -11.93
C GLU A 137 2.91 -0.66 -11.63
N GLY A 138 4.17 -0.40 -12.01
CA GLY A 138 5.27 -1.34 -11.74
C GLY A 138 5.54 -1.59 -10.25
N LEU A 139 5.20 -0.65 -9.36
CA LEU A 139 5.35 -0.87 -7.92
C LEU A 139 4.19 -1.72 -7.36
N GLU A 140 2.97 -1.51 -7.85
CA GLU A 140 1.81 -2.34 -7.51
C GLU A 140 1.99 -3.78 -8.02
N GLU A 141 2.47 -3.96 -9.25
CA GLU A 141 2.79 -5.27 -9.82
C GLU A 141 3.87 -6.00 -9.01
N THR A 142 4.99 -5.34 -8.71
CA THR A 142 6.09 -5.91 -7.90
C THR A 142 5.58 -6.34 -6.52
N MET A 143 4.72 -5.53 -5.91
CA MET A 143 4.11 -5.83 -4.63
C MET A 143 3.19 -7.07 -4.71
N GLN A 144 2.33 -7.13 -5.72
CA GLN A 144 1.39 -8.23 -5.90
C GLN A 144 2.12 -9.55 -6.21
N GLU A 145 3.19 -9.49 -7.00
CA GLU A 145 4.07 -10.64 -7.25
C GLU A 145 4.71 -11.15 -5.95
N ALA A 146 5.22 -10.26 -5.10
CA ALA A 146 5.78 -10.63 -3.80
C ALA A 146 4.74 -11.27 -2.87
N ILE A 147 3.52 -10.72 -2.80
CA ILE A 147 2.41 -11.31 -2.04
C ILE A 147 2.09 -12.73 -2.54
N ASN A 148 1.99 -12.89 -3.85
CA ASN A 148 1.56 -14.15 -4.47
C ASN A 148 2.62 -15.25 -4.40
N ALA A 149 3.91 -14.87 -4.46
CA ALA A 149 5.01 -15.82 -4.35
C ALA A 149 5.20 -16.36 -2.92
N ALA A 150 4.88 -15.54 -1.92
CA ALA A 150 5.09 -15.86 -0.51
C ALA A 150 4.11 -16.93 0.01
N ASP A 151 4.46 -17.57 1.14
CA ASP A 151 3.50 -18.42 1.84
C ASP A 151 2.30 -17.60 2.34
N ALA A 152 1.17 -18.27 2.56
CA ALA A 152 -0.09 -17.61 2.90
C ALA A 152 0.00 -16.65 4.09
N THR A 153 0.85 -16.93 5.09
CA THR A 153 1.02 -16.03 6.25
C THR A 153 1.86 -14.81 5.88
N ALA A 154 3.01 -15.00 5.23
CA ALA A 154 3.87 -13.90 4.81
C ALA A 154 3.17 -12.98 3.81
N GLY A 155 2.51 -13.55 2.79
CA GLY A 155 1.75 -12.80 1.79
C GLY A 155 0.62 -11.99 2.41
N LYS A 156 -0.14 -12.57 3.35
CA LYS A 156 -1.19 -11.84 4.09
C LYS A 156 -0.63 -10.67 4.90
N LEU A 157 0.43 -10.90 5.67
CA LEU A 157 1.08 -9.84 6.46
C LEU A 157 1.58 -8.71 5.57
N LEU A 158 2.14 -9.04 4.41
CA LEU A 158 2.64 -8.08 3.45
C LEU A 158 1.49 -7.26 2.81
N ALA A 159 0.37 -7.91 2.48
CA ALA A 159 -0.84 -7.23 2.00
C ALA A 159 -1.43 -6.26 3.04
N GLU A 160 -1.52 -6.69 4.31
CA GLU A 160 -1.96 -5.82 5.42
C GLU A 160 -1.01 -4.61 5.58
N ALA A 161 0.30 -4.83 5.48
CA ALA A 161 1.30 -3.76 5.56
C ALA A 161 1.12 -2.71 4.46
N TRP A 162 0.83 -3.15 3.24
CA TRP A 162 0.57 -2.27 2.10
C TRP A 162 -0.72 -1.47 2.26
N GLU A 163 -1.82 -2.10 2.69
CA GLU A 163 -3.05 -1.38 2.98
C GLU A 163 -2.83 -0.28 4.02
N TYR A 164 -2.08 -0.56 5.08
CA TYR A 164 -1.76 0.44 6.09
C TYR A 164 -0.83 1.55 5.58
N ALA A 165 0.05 1.31 4.61
CA ALA A 165 0.96 2.33 4.09
C ALA A 165 0.36 3.18 2.94
N PHE A 166 -0.50 2.58 2.11
CA PHE A 166 -1.03 3.19 0.89
C PHE A 166 -2.54 3.41 0.90
N GLY A 167 -3.26 2.94 1.93
CA GLY A 167 -4.66 3.27 2.16
C GLY A 167 -4.89 4.73 2.59
N LEU A 168 -6.15 5.18 2.54
CA LEU A 168 -6.53 6.56 2.88
C LEU A 168 -6.24 6.95 4.35
N ASP A 169 -6.51 6.02 5.27
CA ASP A 169 -6.28 6.19 6.70
C ASP A 169 -4.98 5.52 7.12
N GLY A 170 -3.88 5.93 6.47
CA GLY A 170 -2.56 5.34 6.66
C GLY A 170 -2.17 5.16 8.13
N LYS A 171 -1.68 3.97 8.46
CA LYS A 171 -1.32 3.53 9.82
C LYS A 171 0.17 3.15 9.83
N ALA A 172 1.02 4.16 10.03
CA ALA A 172 2.47 4.01 9.79
C ALA A 172 3.11 2.94 10.70
N GLU A 173 2.75 2.91 11.98
CA GLU A 173 3.30 1.94 12.93
C GLU A 173 2.88 0.50 12.62
N GLU A 174 1.62 0.31 12.26
CA GLU A 174 1.05 -0.98 11.90
C GLU A 174 1.58 -1.47 10.56
N ALA A 175 1.76 -0.58 9.58
CA ALA A 175 2.40 -0.90 8.30
C ALA A 175 3.80 -1.46 8.51
N MET A 176 4.63 -0.75 9.29
CA MET A 176 6.00 -1.18 9.58
C MET A 176 6.03 -2.47 10.40
N ASP A 177 5.12 -2.65 11.37
CA ASP A 177 4.98 -3.92 12.12
C ASP A 177 4.80 -5.12 11.20
N LYS A 178 3.80 -5.01 10.33
CA LYS A 178 3.36 -6.09 9.45
C LYS A 178 4.41 -6.39 8.39
N ALA A 179 5.08 -5.36 7.89
CA ALA A 179 6.22 -5.49 6.98
C ALA A 179 7.37 -6.32 7.58
N VAL A 180 7.82 -6.03 8.81
CA VAL A 180 8.87 -6.84 9.49
C VAL A 180 8.41 -8.28 9.65
N LYS A 181 7.18 -8.49 10.12
CA LYS A 181 6.64 -9.84 10.34
C LYS A 181 6.52 -10.64 9.04
N ALA A 182 6.19 -9.98 7.92
CA ALA A 182 6.16 -10.62 6.62
C ALA A 182 7.55 -11.11 6.19
N VAL A 183 8.58 -10.27 6.32
CA VAL A 183 9.96 -10.65 6.00
C VAL A 183 10.45 -11.74 6.95
N GLU A 184 10.17 -11.65 8.25
CA GLU A 184 10.50 -12.68 9.23
C GLU A 184 9.91 -14.03 8.85
N ARG A 185 8.62 -14.05 8.47
CA ARG A 185 7.92 -15.27 8.07
C ARG A 185 8.50 -15.89 6.80
N ALA A 186 8.91 -15.06 5.84
CA ALA A 186 9.52 -15.50 4.59
C ALA A 186 10.99 -15.95 4.74
N ALA A 187 11.78 -15.23 5.53
CA ALA A 187 13.23 -15.43 5.64
C ALA A 187 13.61 -16.57 6.60
N THR A 188 12.95 -16.63 7.77
CA THR A 188 13.39 -17.50 8.87
C THR A 188 13.31 -19.00 8.57
N PRO A 189 12.31 -19.54 7.82
CA PRO A 189 12.31 -20.95 7.44
C PRO A 189 13.48 -21.33 6.51
N ILE A 190 14.06 -20.36 5.81
CA ILE A 190 15.17 -20.56 4.87
C ILE A 190 16.51 -20.40 5.58
N VAL A 191 16.66 -19.32 6.36
CA VAL A 191 17.92 -18.92 6.99
C VAL A 191 18.19 -19.71 8.28
N SER A 192 17.15 -19.96 9.07
CA SER A 192 17.25 -20.55 10.42
C SER A 192 16.09 -21.53 10.68
N PRO A 193 15.95 -22.62 9.89
CA PRO A 193 14.79 -23.52 9.94
C PRO A 193 14.56 -24.19 11.30
N ASN A 194 15.59 -24.26 12.14
CA ASN A 194 15.55 -24.92 13.45
C ASN A 194 15.40 -23.93 14.63
N ASP A 195 15.27 -22.62 14.37
CA ASP A 195 15.02 -21.66 15.46
C ASP A 195 13.56 -21.74 15.90
N LEU A 196 13.35 -22.01 17.19
CA LEU A 196 12.03 -22.13 17.81
C LEU A 196 11.39 -20.77 18.13
N ALA A 197 12.17 -19.70 18.13
CA ALA A 197 11.71 -18.33 18.34
C ALA A 197 12.37 -17.40 17.32
N PRO A 198 12.13 -17.63 16.01
CA PRO A 198 12.80 -16.91 14.96
C PRO A 198 12.42 -15.43 15.01
N SER A 199 13.38 -14.56 14.66
CA SER A 199 13.10 -13.15 14.43
C SER A 199 13.90 -12.62 13.24
N LEU A 200 13.45 -11.51 12.64
CA LEU A 200 14.19 -10.89 11.54
C LEU A 200 15.63 -10.53 11.95
N GLY A 201 15.81 -9.93 13.14
CA GLY A 201 17.15 -9.60 13.66
C GLY A 201 18.04 -10.84 13.84
N LYS A 202 17.49 -11.96 14.32
CA LYS A 202 18.25 -13.22 14.41
C LYS A 202 18.63 -13.77 13.04
N ALA A 203 17.70 -13.75 12.08
CA ALA A 203 17.97 -14.18 10.71
C ALA A 203 19.08 -13.31 10.07
N ALA A 204 19.06 -11.99 10.29
CA ALA A 204 20.10 -11.09 9.80
C ALA A 204 21.48 -11.43 10.39
N ILE A 205 21.57 -11.75 11.68
CA ILE A 205 22.79 -12.23 12.33
C ILE A 205 23.28 -13.54 11.70
N VAL A 206 22.38 -14.50 11.47
CA VAL A 206 22.74 -15.79 10.85
C VAL A 206 23.28 -15.59 9.43
N VAL A 207 22.63 -14.73 8.62
CA VAL A 207 23.12 -14.37 7.27
C VAL A 207 24.55 -13.85 7.33
N LYS A 208 24.83 -12.93 8.25
CA LYS A 208 26.18 -12.37 8.45
C LYS A 208 27.19 -13.43 8.93
N GLN A 209 26.81 -14.29 9.86
CA GLN A 209 27.70 -15.31 10.42
C GLN A 209 28.03 -16.42 9.42
N GLN A 210 27.06 -16.83 8.60
CA GLN A 210 27.27 -17.85 7.57
C GLN A 210 28.05 -17.31 6.38
N GLY A 211 27.85 -16.04 6.01
CA GLY A 211 28.69 -15.30 5.06
C GLY A 211 28.70 -15.81 3.61
N ASP A 212 27.93 -16.85 3.30
CA ASP A 212 27.81 -17.49 1.98
C ASP A 212 26.43 -17.31 1.34
N TRP A 213 25.58 -16.45 1.91
CA TRP A 213 24.31 -16.06 1.31
C TRP A 213 24.53 -15.07 0.17
N VAL A 214 23.83 -15.29 -0.94
CA VAL A 214 23.86 -14.39 -2.09
C VAL A 214 22.50 -14.21 -2.72
N LEU A 215 22.35 -13.05 -3.35
CA LEU A 215 21.35 -12.84 -4.38
C LEU A 215 21.83 -13.51 -5.67
N GLY A 216 20.94 -13.91 -6.57
CA GLY A 216 21.23 -14.38 -7.94
C GLY A 216 21.94 -13.37 -8.85
N LEU A 217 22.62 -12.38 -8.28
CA LEU A 217 23.45 -11.39 -8.93
C LEU A 217 24.91 -11.84 -8.92
N ARG A 218 25.66 -11.42 -9.94
CA ARG A 218 27.11 -11.69 -10.00
C ARG A 218 27.81 -10.95 -8.85
N SER A 219 28.45 -11.71 -7.97
CA SER A 219 29.29 -11.15 -6.90
C SER A 219 30.48 -10.37 -7.47
N ASN A 220 30.79 -9.24 -6.84
CA ASN A 220 32.00 -8.46 -7.08
C ASN A 220 32.77 -8.29 -5.76
N ASP A 221 34.10 -8.18 -5.83
CA ASP A 221 34.99 -8.04 -4.66
C ASP A 221 34.75 -6.74 -3.85
N LYS A 222 34.04 -5.78 -4.44
CA LYS A 222 33.64 -4.50 -3.81
C LYS A 222 32.17 -4.44 -3.41
N ALA A 223 31.34 -5.38 -3.87
CA ALA A 223 29.90 -5.39 -3.64
C ALA A 223 29.43 -6.83 -3.47
N TYR A 224 29.54 -7.32 -2.24
CA TYR A 224 29.13 -8.68 -1.87
C TYR A 224 27.61 -8.71 -1.65
N PRO A 225 26.84 -9.46 -2.46
CA PRO A 225 25.38 -9.48 -2.35
C PRO A 225 24.85 -9.88 -0.97
N GLY A 226 25.55 -10.79 -0.27
CA GLY A 226 25.22 -11.16 1.11
C GLY A 226 25.34 -10.02 2.13
N VAL A 227 26.30 -9.12 1.93
CA VAL A 227 26.46 -7.91 2.75
C VAL A 227 25.29 -6.97 2.54
N THR A 228 24.89 -6.77 1.28
CA THR A 228 23.71 -5.97 0.93
C THR A 228 22.44 -6.57 1.54
N LEU A 229 22.24 -7.88 1.40
CA LEU A 229 21.09 -8.59 1.98
C LEU A 229 21.01 -8.38 3.50
N HIS A 230 22.11 -8.60 4.21
CA HIS A 230 22.16 -8.37 5.66
C HIS A 230 21.81 -6.93 6.03
N HIS A 231 22.39 -5.92 5.36
CA HIS A 231 22.11 -4.52 5.66
C HIS A 231 20.65 -4.14 5.35
N MET A 232 20.03 -4.73 4.31
CA MET A 232 18.61 -4.55 4.04
C MET A 232 17.75 -5.12 5.18
N MET A 233 18.05 -6.33 5.68
CA MET A 233 17.34 -6.94 6.80
C MET A 233 17.51 -6.12 8.10
N GLU A 234 18.72 -5.67 8.39
CA GLU A 234 19.03 -4.82 9.56
C GLU A 234 18.34 -3.45 9.48
N THR A 235 18.35 -2.81 8.31
CA THR A 235 17.69 -1.51 8.09
C THR A 235 16.19 -1.62 8.37
N LEU A 236 15.58 -2.71 7.90
CA LEU A 236 14.17 -2.98 8.12
C LEU A 236 13.87 -3.30 9.59
N TRP A 237 14.71 -4.12 10.25
CA TRP A 237 14.56 -4.42 11.67
C TRP A 237 14.72 -3.17 12.57
N HIS A 238 15.77 -2.38 12.36
CA HIS A 238 16.05 -1.19 13.16
C HIS A 238 15.15 0.00 12.84
N GLY A 239 14.50 0.00 11.67
CA GLY A 239 13.52 1.03 11.29
C GLY A 239 12.34 1.15 12.25
N GLN A 240 12.10 0.16 13.12
CA GLN A 240 11.03 0.20 14.13
C GLN A 240 11.45 0.83 15.47
N HIS A 241 12.42 1.75 15.48
CA HIS A 241 13.00 2.32 16.69
C HIS A 241 11.99 3.00 17.64
N TYR A 242 10.83 3.44 17.12
CA TYR A 242 9.70 3.98 17.89
C TYR A 242 9.12 3.01 18.93
N ARG A 243 9.45 1.71 18.85
CA ARG A 243 8.99 0.69 19.81
C ARG A 243 9.77 0.65 21.11
N HIS A 244 10.89 1.35 21.19
CA HIS A 244 11.68 1.41 22.41
C HIS A 244 11.17 2.55 23.30
N VAL A 245 10.94 2.25 24.58
CA VAL A 245 10.51 3.22 25.60
C VAL A 245 11.70 4.09 26.01
N ASP A 246 12.29 4.79 25.07
CA ASP A 246 13.25 5.86 25.34
C ASP A 246 12.61 7.23 25.12
N LYS A 247 13.27 8.28 25.61
CA LYS A 247 12.76 9.65 25.54
C LYS A 247 12.70 10.21 24.11
N ASN A 248 13.14 9.45 23.11
CA ASN A 248 13.27 9.84 21.71
C ASN A 248 12.38 9.01 20.77
N SER A 249 11.45 8.19 21.29
CA SER A 249 10.48 7.49 20.46
C SER A 249 9.57 8.50 19.74
N ILE A 250 9.85 8.69 18.45
CA ILE A 250 9.08 9.51 17.54
C ILE A 250 8.25 8.55 16.68
N PRO A 251 6.91 8.66 16.66
CA PRO A 251 6.08 7.88 15.76
C PRO A 251 6.52 8.05 14.30
N PRO A 252 6.57 6.97 13.50
CA PRO A 252 7.01 7.05 12.11
C PRO A 252 6.04 7.84 11.24
N THR A 253 6.55 8.49 10.21
CA THR A 253 5.71 9.12 9.19
C THR A 253 5.17 8.08 8.21
N ILE A 254 4.11 8.44 7.46
CA ILE A 254 3.56 7.54 6.45
C ILE A 254 4.56 7.29 5.30
N GLU A 255 5.40 8.26 4.97
CA GLU A 255 6.46 8.14 3.98
C GLU A 255 7.52 7.13 4.43
N GLN A 256 7.91 7.16 5.71
CA GLN A 256 8.81 6.16 6.28
C GLN A 256 8.20 4.76 6.20
N ALA A 257 6.91 4.63 6.54
CA ALA A 257 6.20 3.36 6.42
C ALA A 257 6.13 2.85 4.98
N ARG A 258 5.88 3.71 3.99
CA ARG A 258 5.87 3.33 2.57
C ARG A 258 7.22 2.79 2.11
N VAL A 259 8.32 3.48 2.43
CA VAL A 259 9.69 3.01 2.10
C VAL A 259 9.96 1.66 2.78
N HIS A 260 9.52 1.50 4.03
CA HIS A 260 9.69 0.28 4.79
C HIS A 260 8.93 -0.91 4.15
N VAL A 261 7.69 -0.70 3.70
CA VAL A 261 6.89 -1.70 3.00
C VAL A 261 7.49 -2.07 1.65
N MET A 262 8.01 -1.10 0.88
CA MET A 262 8.68 -1.38 -0.41
C MET A 262 9.92 -2.27 -0.23
N LEU A 263 10.74 -1.98 0.80
CA LEU A 263 11.89 -2.81 1.15
C LEU A 263 11.45 -4.22 1.60
N ALA A 264 10.38 -4.31 2.39
CA ALA A 264 9.80 -5.58 2.80
C ALA A 264 9.33 -6.42 1.61
N ALA A 265 8.60 -5.82 0.68
CA ALA A 265 8.11 -6.48 -0.53
C ALA A 265 9.26 -7.05 -1.37
N THR A 266 10.36 -6.29 -1.50
CA THR A 266 11.57 -6.74 -2.18
C THR A 266 12.17 -7.98 -1.51
N LEU A 267 12.35 -7.94 -0.18
CA LEU A 267 12.94 -9.06 0.57
C LEU A 267 12.03 -10.29 0.56
N VAL A 268 10.73 -10.12 0.81
CA VAL A 268 9.74 -11.21 0.74
C VAL A 268 9.74 -11.83 -0.65
N GLY A 269 9.69 -11.01 -1.70
CA GLY A 269 9.75 -11.47 -3.09
C GLY A 269 11.00 -12.30 -3.37
N TRP A 270 12.18 -11.84 -2.95
CA TRP A 270 13.44 -12.57 -3.15
C TRP A 270 13.54 -13.88 -2.37
N PHE A 271 13.10 -13.91 -1.11
CA PHE A 271 13.07 -15.15 -0.32
C PHE A 271 12.07 -16.15 -0.91
N ALA A 272 10.87 -15.69 -1.24
CA ALA A 272 9.80 -16.54 -1.75
C ALA A 272 10.08 -17.11 -3.16
N SER A 273 10.71 -16.32 -4.03
CA SER A 273 11.09 -16.74 -5.38
C SER A 273 12.43 -17.47 -5.47
N GLY A 274 13.10 -17.73 -4.33
CA GLY A 274 14.37 -18.45 -4.28
C GLY A 274 15.55 -17.71 -4.90
N GLN A 275 15.50 -16.37 -4.98
CA GLN A 275 16.60 -15.54 -5.47
C GLN A 275 17.74 -15.41 -4.45
N ILE A 276 17.45 -15.73 -3.19
CA ILE A 276 18.42 -15.79 -2.10
C ILE A 276 18.84 -17.25 -1.90
N VAL A 277 20.11 -17.55 -2.17
CA VAL A 277 20.67 -18.91 -2.10
C VAL A 277 22.00 -18.90 -1.35
N ARG A 278 22.45 -20.08 -0.92
CA ARG A 278 23.82 -20.26 -0.41
C ARG A 278 24.75 -20.64 -1.54
N ASP A 279 25.88 -19.96 -1.63
CA ASP A 279 26.97 -20.27 -2.55
C ASP A 279 28.24 -20.59 -1.77
N ASN A 280 28.42 -21.88 -1.51
CA ASN A 280 29.57 -22.42 -0.78
C ASN A 280 30.91 -22.22 -1.53
N ALA A 281 30.89 -21.80 -2.80
CA ALA A 281 32.09 -21.53 -3.57
C ALA A 281 32.62 -20.10 -3.39
N LEU A 282 31.84 -19.22 -2.74
CA LEU A 282 32.28 -17.84 -2.52
C LEU A 282 33.29 -17.75 -1.36
N PRO A 283 34.38 -16.99 -1.54
CA PRO A 283 35.26 -16.69 -0.43
C PRO A 283 34.46 -15.91 0.62
N GLN A 284 34.46 -16.43 1.85
CA GLN A 284 33.97 -15.71 3.02
C GLN A 284 34.58 -14.30 3.01
N PRO A 285 33.77 -13.24 3.05
CA PRO A 285 34.28 -11.87 2.97
C PRO A 285 35.26 -11.65 4.13
N LYS A 286 36.55 -11.51 3.79
CA LYS A 286 37.65 -11.49 4.77
C LYS A 286 37.56 -10.32 5.77
N ASN A 287 36.68 -9.34 5.56
CA ASN A 287 36.45 -8.21 6.45
C ASN A 287 35.04 -7.62 6.26
N TRP A 288 34.00 -8.23 6.84
CA TRP A 288 32.64 -7.63 6.87
C TRP A 288 32.64 -6.20 7.43
N GLU A 289 33.54 -5.95 8.39
CA GLU A 289 33.72 -4.67 9.07
C GLU A 289 34.36 -3.58 8.19
N LYS A 290 35.09 -3.94 7.12
CA LYS A 290 35.71 -2.96 6.18
C LYS A 290 34.82 -2.65 4.98
N LEU A 291 33.65 -3.27 4.89
CA LEU A 291 32.65 -3.07 3.83
C LEU A 291 31.47 -2.20 4.31
N GLN A 292 31.60 -1.60 5.50
CA GLN A 292 30.72 -0.52 5.95
C GLN A 292 31.15 0.80 5.28
N PRO A 293 30.21 1.61 4.78
CA PRO A 293 30.53 2.96 4.30
C PRO A 293 31.04 3.88 5.41
#